data_AF-A0A960IFG0-F1
#
_entry.id   AF-A0A960IFG0-F1
#
_cell.length_a   1.000
_cell.length_b   1.000
_cell.length_c   1.000
_cell.angle_alpha   90.00
_cell.angle_beta   90.00
_cell.angle_gamma   90.00
#
_symmetry.space_group_name_H-M   'P 1'
#
loop_
_entity.id
_entity.type
_entity.pdbx_description
1 polymer ?
#
loop_
_entity_poly.entity_id
_entity_poly.type
_entity_poly.pdbx_seq_one_letter_code
_entity_poly.pdbx_strand_id
1 'polypeptide(L)' 'GFTVIGTGDAERFDFANTVVRYTPGNEAAADLARRYLAAGAQLEEVAELPAPVVVVTGLDYAGVNAEP' A
#
# COMPACT_ATOMS: atom_id res chain seq x y z
N GLY A 1 -9.04 -11.73 -3.32
CA GLY A 1 -8.59 -10.93 -4.49
C GLY A 1 -8.81 -9.45 -4.20
N PHE A 2 -8.18 -8.57 -4.98
CA PHE A 2 -8.26 -7.11 -4.79
C PHE A 2 -9.02 -6.45 -5.94
N THR A 3 -9.80 -5.42 -5.63
CA THR A 3 -10.39 -4.54 -6.64
C THR A 3 -9.57 -3.25 -6.70
N VAL A 4 -8.90 -3.02 -7.83
CA VAL A 4 -8.13 -1.78 -8.05
C VAL A 4 -9.06 -0.73 -8.63
N ILE A 5 -9.25 0.38 -7.91
CA ILE A 5 -10.13 1.48 -8.31
C ILE A 5 -9.38 2.63 -8.99
N GLY A 6 -8.05 2.61 -8.97
CA GLY A 6 -7.20 3.61 -9.62
C GLY A 6 -5.71 3.35 -9.43
N THR A 7 -4.90 4.03 -10.22
CA THR A 7 -3.43 4.08 -10.15
C THR A 7 -2.98 5.49 -10.48
N GLY A 8 -1.87 5.95 -9.91
CA GLY A 8 -1.32 7.27 -10.18
C GLY A 8 0.03 7.48 -9.49
N ASP A 9 0.54 8.70 -9.61
CA ASP A 9 1.78 9.10 -8.96
C ASP A 9 1.56 9.43 -7.48
N ALA A 10 2.53 9.08 -6.65
CA ALA A 10 2.56 9.47 -5.24
C ALA A 10 2.84 10.97 -5.10
N GLU A 11 2.54 11.57 -3.94
CA GLU A 11 2.79 13.00 -3.74
C GLU A 11 4.29 13.38 -3.76
N ARG A 12 5.17 12.39 -3.61
CA ARG A 12 6.62 12.49 -3.70
C ARG A 12 7.21 11.15 -4.12
N PHE A 13 8.46 11.15 -4.60
CA PHE A 13 9.11 9.96 -5.17
C PHE A 13 10.31 9.47 -4.35
N ASP A 14 10.56 10.07 -3.18
CA ASP A 14 11.71 9.81 -2.30
C ASP A 14 11.38 8.86 -1.14
N PHE A 15 10.34 8.04 -1.28
CA PHE A 15 10.00 7.01 -0.31
C PHE A 15 11.08 5.91 -0.33
N ALA A 16 11.87 5.84 0.74
CA ALA A 16 12.89 4.81 0.87
C ALA A 16 12.26 3.39 0.95
N ASN A 17 11.12 3.28 1.64
CA ASN A 17 10.37 2.04 1.79
C ASN A 17 8.96 2.17 1.20
N THR A 18 8.42 1.05 0.74
CA THR A 18 7.04 0.93 0.28
C THR A 18 6.11 1.09 1.47
N VAL A 19 5.04 1.88 1.30
CA VAL A 19 4.07 2.18 2.36
C VAL A 19 2.68 1.82 1.88
N VAL A 20 1.93 1.11 2.72
CA VAL A 20 0.50 0.90 2.54
C VAL A 20 -0.22 1.86 3.47
N ARG A 21 -0.85 2.88 2.88
CA ARG A 21 -1.68 3.84 3.59
C ARG A 21 -3.11 3.36 3.64
N TYR A 22 -3.79 3.58 4.75
CA TYR A 22 -5.18 3.19 4.92
C TYR A 22 -5.97 4.18 5.78
N THR A 23 -7.28 4.23 5.57
CA THR A 23 -8.18 5.03 6.42
C THR A 23 -8.63 4.25 7.65
N PRO A 24 -9.02 4.93 8.75
CA PRO A 24 -9.45 4.27 9.98
C PRO A 24 -10.49 3.17 9.74
N GLY A 25 -10.28 2.00 10.36
CA GLY A 25 -11.13 0.82 10.18
C GLY A 25 -10.74 -0.10 9.02
N ASN A 26 -9.75 0.25 8.19
CA ASN A 26 -9.28 -0.57 7.08
C ASN A 26 -7.92 -1.27 7.33
N GLU A 27 -7.45 -1.31 8.57
CA GLU A 27 -6.15 -1.93 8.95
C GLU A 27 -6.03 -3.37 8.46
N ALA A 28 -7.07 -4.20 8.62
CA ALA A 28 -7.05 -5.59 8.18
C ALA A 28 -6.89 -5.73 6.66
N ALA A 29 -7.48 -4.80 5.89
CA ALA A 29 -7.32 -4.78 4.43
C ALA A 29 -5.91 -4.31 4.03
N ALA A 30 -5.36 -3.35 4.77
CA ALA A 30 -3.99 -2.85 4.59
C ALA A 30 -2.95 -3.94 4.89
N ASP A 31 -3.11 -4.66 6.01
CA ASP A 31 -2.22 -5.77 6.37
C ASP A 31 -2.33 -6.91 5.36
N LEU A 32 -3.52 -7.21 4.84
CA LEU A 32 -3.66 -8.17 3.74
C LEU A 32 -2.87 -7.74 2.51
N ALA A 33 -3.01 -6.48 2.05
CA ALA A 33 -2.26 -5.96 0.91
C ALA A 33 -0.74 -6.03 1.14
N ARG A 34 -0.28 -5.65 2.34
CA ARG A 34 1.13 -5.68 2.74
C ARG A 34 1.75 -7.06 2.60
N ARG A 35 1.03 -8.14 2.97
CA ARG A 35 1.56 -9.51 2.90
C ARG A 35 1.82 -9.99 1.46
N TYR A 36 1.07 -9.47 0.48
CA TYR A 36 1.32 -9.79 -0.93
C TYR A 36 2.52 -9.02 -1.52
N LEU A 37 3.07 -8.01 -0.85
CA LEU A 37 4.21 -7.25 -1.35
C LEU A 37 5.51 -8.03 -1.10
N ALA A 38 6.31 -8.24 -2.14
CA ALA A 38 7.52 -9.07 -2.05
C ALA A 38 8.57 -8.54 -1.05
N ALA A 39 8.70 -7.21 -0.96
CA ALA A 39 9.56 -6.54 0.02
C ALA A 39 8.85 -6.24 1.35
N GLY A 40 7.56 -6.58 1.47
CA GLY A 40 6.67 -6.06 2.49
C GLY A 40 6.35 -4.58 2.27
N ALA A 41 5.86 -3.93 3.33
CA ALA A 41 5.64 -2.48 3.39
C ALA A 41 5.40 -2.04 4.84
N GLN A 42 5.56 -0.75 5.09
CA GLN A 42 5.09 -0.12 6.32
C GLN A 42 3.59 0.16 6.24
N LEU A 43 2.87 0.03 7.36
CA LEU A 43 1.47 0.42 7.45
C LEU A 43 1.37 1.83 8.04
N GLU A 44 0.60 2.70 7.41
CA GLU A 44 0.38 4.07 7.86
C GLU A 44 -1.13 4.40 7.84
N GLU A 45 -1.72 4.63 9.01
CA GLU A 45 -3.09 5.13 9.09
C GLU A 45 -3.12 6.63 8.78
N VAL A 46 -4.01 7.04 7.90
CA VAL A 46 -4.21 8.44 7.51
C VAL A 46 -5.70 8.78 7.51
N ALA A 47 -6.04 10.02 7.85
CA ALA A 47 -7.44 10.42 8.02
C ALA A 47 -8.28 10.28 6.73
N GLU A 48 -7.71 10.66 5.58
CA GLU A 48 -8.42 10.70 4.30
C GLU A 48 -7.53 10.19 3.16
N LEU A 49 -8.14 9.45 2.22
CA LEU A 49 -7.53 8.92 1.01
C LEU A 49 -8.56 8.85 -0.12
N PRO A 50 -8.11 8.84 -1.39
CA PRO A 50 -8.99 8.59 -2.53
C PRO A 50 -9.54 7.14 -2.57
N ALA A 51 -8.94 6.23 -1.81
CA ALA A 51 -9.34 4.84 -1.67
C ALA A 51 -9.16 4.38 -0.20
N PRO A 52 -9.89 3.35 0.28
CA PRO A 52 -9.71 2.85 1.66
C PRO A 52 -8.29 2.36 1.97
N VAL A 53 -7.56 1.90 0.94
CA VAL A 53 -6.17 1.46 1.01
C VAL A 53 -5.45 1.94 -0.26
N VAL A 54 -4.25 2.50 -0.10
CA VAL A 54 -3.36 2.94 -1.17
C VAL A 54 -1.97 2.35 -0.95
N VAL A 55 -1.38 1.78 -2.00
CA VAL A 55 0.01 1.31 -1.98
C VAL A 55 0.89 2.37 -2.64
N VAL A 56 1.85 2.90 -1.88
CA VAL A 56 2.86 3.83 -2.35
C VAL A 56 4.17 3.07 -2.50
N THR A 57 4.61 2.85 -3.74
CA THR A 57 5.84 2.11 -4.05
C THR A 57 7.06 2.94 -3.71
N GLY A 58 7.90 2.44 -2.81
CA GLY A 58 9.20 3.03 -2.48
C GLY A 58 10.33 2.47 -3.33
N LEU A 59 11.57 2.89 -3.01
CA LEU A 59 12.79 2.39 -3.66
C LEU A 59 13.04 0.89 -3.41
N ASP A 60 12.48 0.34 -2.33
CA ASP A 60 12.54 -1.08 -1.97
C ASP A 60 11.49 -1.94 -2.69
N TYR A 61 10.62 -1.35 -3.53
CA TYR A 61 9.55 -2.09 -4.17
C TYR A 61 10.08 -3.22 -5.05
N ALA A 62 9.69 -4.46 -4.74
CA ALA A 62 10.17 -5.67 -5.40
C ALA A 62 9.07 -6.45 -6.14
N GLY A 63 7.89 -5.85 -6.36
CA GLY A 63 6.74 -6.50 -6.99
C GLY A 63 5.72 -7.06 -6.00
N VAL A 64 4.79 -7.85 -6.54
CA VAL A 64 3.68 -8.48 -5.81
C VAL A 64 3.76 -10.00 -6.01
N ASN A 65 3.66 -10.75 -4.92
CA ASN A 65 3.60 -12.21 -4.93
C ASN A 65 2.21 -12.70 -5.37
N ALA A 66 2.13 -13.92 -5.91
CA ALA A 66 0.84 -14.55 -6.21
C ALA A 66 0.07 -14.95 -4.94
N GLU A 67 0.79 -15.19 -3.84
CA GLU A 67 0.28 -15.59 -2.52
C GLU A 67 1.10 -14.88 -1.41
N PRO A 68 0.52 -14.65 -0.21
CA PRO A 68 1.19 -14.05 0.95
C PRO A 68 2.44 -14.77 1.46
#